data_AF-A0A424YC12-F1
#
_entry.id   AF-A0A424YC12-F1
#
_cell.length_a   1.000
_cell.length_b   1.000
_cell.length_c   1.000
_cell.angle_alpha   90.00
_cell.angle_beta   90.00
_cell.angle_gamma   90.00
#
_symmetry.space_group_name_H-M   'P 1'
#
loop_
_entity.id
_entity.type
_entity.pdbx_description
1 polymer ?
#
loop_
_entity_poly.entity_id
_entity_poly.type
_entity_poly.pdbx_seq_one_letter_code
_entity_poly.pdbx_strand_id
1 'polypeptide(L)'
;KGMITGELPLPYPGISLKGKHVLVVVRGQNYKEDLITILPYIREVKPVIIGVDGGADAVREFGLKPHLIIGDMDSVSDDTLKSGGEIIVHAYTDGRAPGLDRIKELGLCYKLLPAPGTSEDAALLLAYEMGAGLIIALGTHSSMIDFLDKGRKGMASTFLVRLKVGSKLVDARGVSQLYPGKISPSLLAGLFLAAFIPILLLIFFSPTIQHIFHLLFLRVRLSLGGV
;
A
#
# COMPACT_ATOMS: atom_id res chain seq x y z
N LYS A 1 -17.59 16.77 13.23
CA LYS A 1 -18.23 15.83 14.19
C LYS A 1 -17.36 14.58 14.27
N GLY A 2 -16.41 14.58 15.22
CA GLY A 2 -15.28 13.65 15.26
C GLY A 2 -15.41 12.53 16.30
N MET A 3 -14.70 11.44 16.02
CA MET A 3 -14.32 10.31 16.90
C MET A 3 -15.38 9.78 17.90
N ILE A 4 -16.54 9.41 17.36
CA ILE A 4 -17.56 8.52 17.94
C ILE A 4 -18.32 9.06 19.18
N THR A 5 -17.76 9.90 20.05
CA THR A 5 -18.50 10.62 21.12
C THR A 5 -17.91 11.98 21.55
N GLY A 6 -16.84 12.51 20.95
CA GLY A 6 -16.26 13.81 21.36
C GLY A 6 -15.33 14.45 20.34
N GLU A 7 -15.20 15.79 20.40
CA GLU A 7 -14.26 16.58 19.60
C GLU A 7 -12.81 16.35 20.07
N LEU A 8 -12.23 15.22 19.66
CA LEU A 8 -10.80 14.97 19.87
C LEU A 8 -10.00 15.74 18.79
N PRO A 9 -9.00 16.55 19.18
CA PRO A 9 -8.16 17.26 18.23
C PRO A 9 -7.34 16.26 17.42
N LEU A 10 -7.60 16.18 16.12
CA LEU A 10 -6.84 15.34 15.21
C LEU A 10 -5.56 16.06 14.77
N PRO A 11 -4.40 15.40 14.80
CA PRO A 11 -3.21 15.93 14.17
C PRO A 11 -3.42 15.95 12.66
N TYR A 12 -3.10 17.06 12.02
CA TYR A 12 -3.04 17.14 10.56
C TYR A 12 -1.70 16.60 10.08
N PRO A 13 -1.64 15.47 9.36
CA PRO A 13 -0.40 14.99 8.79
C PRO A 13 0.16 15.99 7.77
N GLY A 14 1.47 16.08 7.63
CA GLY A 14 2.11 16.90 6.59
C GLY A 14 1.80 16.41 5.18
N ILE A 15 1.41 15.14 5.04
CA ILE A 15 1.00 14.52 3.78
C ILE A 15 -0.53 14.53 3.67
N SER A 16 -1.05 15.12 2.59
CA SER A 16 -2.48 15.08 2.29
C SER A 16 -2.94 13.66 1.95
N LEU A 17 -3.94 13.16 2.69
CA LEU A 17 -4.63 11.88 2.48
C LEU A 17 -5.89 12.04 1.62
N LYS A 18 -6.35 13.27 1.40
CA LYS A 18 -7.65 13.55 0.76
C LYS A 18 -7.74 12.97 -0.65
N GLY A 19 -8.74 12.11 -0.88
CA GLY A 19 -9.00 11.46 -2.16
C GLY A 19 -7.98 10.39 -2.56
N LYS A 20 -6.94 10.13 -1.75
CA LYS A 20 -5.92 9.13 -2.05
C LYS A 20 -6.28 7.77 -1.49
N HIS A 21 -5.64 6.73 -2.04
CA HIS A 21 -5.66 5.41 -1.43
C HIS A 21 -4.65 5.38 -0.29
N VAL A 22 -5.06 4.81 0.84
CA VAL A 22 -4.25 4.71 2.06
C VAL A 22 -4.11 3.24 2.41
N LEU A 23 -2.88 2.76 2.53
CA LEU A 23 -2.56 1.41 2.99
C LEU A 23 -2.18 1.47 4.47
N VAL A 24 -3.00 0.85 5.32
CA VAL A 24 -2.76 0.71 6.76
C VAL A 24 -2.21 -0.68 7.02
N VAL A 25 -0.96 -0.74 7.48
CA VAL A 25 -0.21 -1.99 7.69
C VAL A 25 -0.06 -2.25 9.17
N VAL A 26 -0.64 -3.34 9.66
CA VAL A 26 -0.47 -3.85 11.03
C VAL A 26 0.20 -5.22 10.99
N ARG A 27 0.87 -5.59 12.09
CA ARG A 27 1.55 -6.89 12.25
C ARG A 27 0.62 -7.96 12.84
N GLY A 28 -0.50 -8.27 12.19
CA GLY A 28 -1.38 -9.38 12.60
C GLY A 28 -1.13 -10.67 11.83
N GLN A 29 -2.12 -11.56 11.74
CA GLN A 29 -1.93 -12.85 11.07
C GLN A 29 -1.73 -12.68 9.55
N ASN A 30 -0.83 -13.48 8.98
CA ASN A 30 -0.56 -13.55 7.53
C ASN A 30 -0.19 -12.22 6.85
N TYR A 31 0.28 -11.22 7.62
CA TYR A 31 0.60 -9.90 7.06
C TYR A 31 1.69 -9.95 5.98
N LYS A 32 2.63 -10.91 6.06
CA LYS A 32 3.72 -11.06 5.09
C LYS A 32 3.18 -11.52 3.74
N GLU A 33 2.33 -12.54 3.77
CA GLU A 33 1.68 -13.11 2.60
C GLU A 33 0.77 -12.08 1.92
N ASP A 34 -0.02 -11.36 2.71
CA ASP A 34 -0.88 -10.28 2.20
C ASP A 34 -0.04 -9.17 1.56
N LEU A 35 1.07 -8.77 2.19
CA LEU A 35 1.94 -7.70 1.69
C LEU A 35 2.60 -8.07 0.37
N ILE A 36 3.11 -9.30 0.23
CA ILE A 36 3.64 -9.84 -1.02
C ILE A 36 2.60 -9.76 -2.12
N THR A 37 1.37 -10.18 -1.81
CA THR A 37 0.29 -10.28 -2.79
C THR A 37 -0.12 -8.90 -3.32
N ILE A 38 -0.10 -7.87 -2.47
CA ILE A 38 -0.45 -6.50 -2.88
C ILE A 38 0.75 -5.67 -3.38
N LEU A 39 1.97 -6.20 -3.44
CA LEU A 39 3.13 -5.45 -3.97
C LEU A 39 2.90 -4.84 -5.36
N PRO A 40 2.29 -5.54 -6.34
CA PRO A 40 1.98 -4.95 -7.65
C PRO A 40 1.09 -3.72 -7.52
N TYR A 41 0.05 -3.81 -6.69
CA TYR A 41 -0.86 -2.71 -6.39
C TYR A 41 -0.11 -1.51 -5.79
N ILE A 42 0.76 -1.75 -4.79
CA ILE A 42 1.54 -0.68 -4.15
C ILE A 42 2.44 0.03 -5.18
N ARG A 43 3.08 -0.72 -6.08
CA ARG A 43 3.97 -0.17 -7.12
C ARG A 43 3.22 0.67 -8.16
N GLU A 44 2.02 0.22 -8.55
CA GLU A 44 1.22 0.89 -9.59
C GLU A 44 0.44 2.09 -9.03
N VAL A 45 -0.27 1.90 -7.92
CA VAL A 45 -1.18 2.90 -7.34
C VAL A 45 -0.42 3.90 -6.46
N LYS A 46 0.71 3.51 -5.87
CA LYS A 46 1.50 4.32 -4.93
C LYS A 46 0.63 4.93 -3.81
N PRO A 47 -0.09 4.09 -3.02
CA PRO A 47 -0.90 4.57 -1.92
C PRO A 47 -0.05 5.23 -0.83
N VAL A 48 -0.67 6.08 -0.01
CA VAL A 48 -0.02 6.58 1.21
C VAL A 48 0.05 5.42 2.20
N ILE A 49 1.24 5.08 2.65
CA ILE A 49 1.49 3.94 3.54
C ILE A 49 1.54 4.43 4.99
N ILE A 50 0.66 3.90 5.82
CA ILE A 50 0.64 4.10 7.26
C ILE A 50 1.09 2.79 7.91
N GLY A 51 2.27 2.80 8.52
CA GLY A 51 2.73 1.69 9.35
C GLY A 51 2.19 1.86 10.77
N VAL A 52 1.51 0.84 11.27
CA VAL A 52 0.93 0.87 12.62
C VAL A 52 1.71 -0.06 13.53
N ASP A 53 2.26 0.47 14.63
CA ASP A 53 3.09 -0.28 15.57
C ASP A 53 4.18 -1.08 14.81
N GLY A 54 4.44 -2.34 15.17
CA GLY A 54 5.37 -3.22 14.45
C GLY A 54 5.02 -3.47 12.96
N GLY A 55 3.86 -3.03 12.47
CA GLY A 55 3.54 -2.97 11.05
C GLY A 55 4.40 -1.97 10.28
N ALA A 56 4.94 -0.93 10.93
CA ALA A 56 5.92 -0.03 10.31
C ALA A 56 7.24 -0.75 9.99
N ASP A 57 7.69 -1.65 10.88
CA ASP A 57 8.85 -2.51 10.62
C ASP A 57 8.56 -3.47 9.46
N ALA A 58 7.36 -4.04 9.40
CA ALA A 58 6.95 -4.89 8.28
C ALA A 58 7.05 -4.14 6.94
N VAL A 59 6.59 -2.88 6.86
CA VAL A 59 6.75 -2.06 5.64
C VAL A 59 8.23 -1.96 5.24
N ARG A 60 9.12 -1.74 6.21
CA ARG A 60 10.57 -1.64 5.99
C ARG A 60 11.21 -2.96 5.58
N GLU A 61 10.82 -4.09 6.16
CA GLU A 61 11.29 -5.44 5.80
C GLU A 61 11.06 -5.74 4.31
N PHE A 62 9.99 -5.20 3.72
CA PHE A 62 9.66 -5.38 2.30
C PHE A 62 10.23 -4.30 1.37
N GLY A 63 11.17 -3.48 1.86
CA GLY A 63 11.85 -2.45 1.07
C GLY A 63 10.97 -1.23 0.75
N LEU A 64 9.82 -1.09 1.42
CA LEU A 64 8.94 0.07 1.32
C LEU A 64 9.26 1.07 2.43
N LYS A 65 8.82 2.31 2.27
CA LYS A 65 8.96 3.35 3.31
C LYS A 65 7.58 3.77 3.81
N PRO A 66 7.32 3.72 5.14
CA PRO A 66 6.09 4.28 5.68
C PRO A 66 6.11 5.80 5.50
N HIS A 67 4.98 6.35 5.12
CA HIS A 67 4.77 7.81 5.06
C HIS A 67 4.42 8.35 6.44
N LEU A 68 3.57 7.59 7.16
CA LEU A 68 3.18 7.85 8.54
C LEU A 68 3.47 6.61 9.38
N ILE A 69 3.90 6.83 10.63
CA ILE A 69 4.05 5.78 11.65
C ILE A 69 3.10 6.13 12.78
N ILE A 70 2.15 5.24 13.11
CA ILE A 70 1.12 5.48 14.14
C ILE A 70 1.17 4.36 15.17
N GLY A 71 1.20 4.68 16.46
CA GLY A 71 1.36 3.62 17.45
C GLY A 71 1.68 4.05 18.87
N ASP A 72 1.84 3.05 19.74
CA ASP A 72 2.42 3.21 21.07
C ASP A 72 3.95 3.31 21.04
N MET A 73 4.56 3.12 19.87
CA MET A 73 5.99 3.21 19.56
C MET A 73 6.88 2.16 20.22
N ASP A 74 6.47 1.53 21.31
CA ASP A 74 7.27 0.52 22.04
C ASP A 74 7.61 -0.71 21.20
N SER A 75 6.74 -1.02 20.23
CA SER A 75 6.88 -2.18 19.34
C SER A 75 7.58 -1.89 18.00
N VAL A 76 8.03 -0.64 17.77
CA VAL A 76 8.69 -0.20 16.54
C VAL A 76 10.21 -0.16 16.74
N SER A 77 11.00 -0.61 15.78
CA SER A 77 12.47 -0.48 15.85
C SER A 77 12.96 0.96 15.70
N ASP A 78 14.09 1.30 16.32
CA ASP A 78 14.71 2.63 16.21
C ASP A 78 15.05 3.02 14.76
N ASP A 79 15.52 2.06 13.96
CA ASP A 79 15.85 2.27 12.55
C ASP A 79 14.61 2.63 11.73
N THR A 80 13.46 2.04 12.06
CA THR A 80 12.18 2.38 11.43
C THR A 80 11.68 3.73 11.91
N LEU A 81 11.81 4.07 13.20
CA LEU A 81 11.44 5.40 13.69
C LEU A 81 12.29 6.51 13.05
N LYS A 82 13.57 6.22 12.78
CA LYS A 82 14.50 7.13 12.08
C LYS A 82 14.37 7.10 10.56
N SER A 83 13.43 6.33 10.01
CA SER A 83 13.30 6.13 8.56
C SER A 83 12.78 7.33 7.75
N GLY A 84 12.32 8.38 8.43
CA GLY A 84 11.81 9.62 7.83
C GLY A 84 10.30 9.66 7.63
N GLY A 85 9.56 8.64 8.10
CA GLY A 85 8.10 8.70 8.20
C GLY A 85 7.67 9.69 9.30
N GLU A 86 6.57 10.41 9.08
CA GLU A 86 6.03 11.30 10.10
C GLU A 86 5.40 10.48 11.25
N ILE A 87 5.82 10.76 12.47
CA ILE A 87 5.45 9.98 13.66
C ILE A 87 4.21 10.61 14.31
N ILE A 88 3.18 9.79 14.50
CA ILE A 88 1.98 10.14 15.24
C ILE A 88 1.85 9.18 16.41
N VAL A 89 2.16 9.67 17.61
CA VAL A 89 2.08 8.89 18.84
C VAL A 89 0.62 8.78 19.25
N HIS A 90 0.12 7.55 19.34
CA HIS A 90 -1.20 7.25 19.83
C HIS A 90 -1.22 7.44 21.35
N ALA A 91 -2.13 8.29 21.81
CA ALA A 91 -2.34 8.60 23.22
C ALA A 91 -3.72 8.11 23.65
N TYR A 92 -3.83 7.75 24.92
CA TYR A 92 -5.13 7.59 25.57
C TYR A 92 -5.93 8.90 25.52
N THR A 93 -7.25 8.82 25.71
CA THR A 93 -8.13 10.00 25.67
C THR A 93 -7.83 11.03 26.77
N ASP A 94 -7.11 10.63 27.82
CA ASP A 94 -6.61 11.53 28.88
C ASP A 94 -5.25 12.17 28.55
N GLY A 95 -4.72 11.91 27.34
CA GLY A 95 -3.47 12.47 26.84
C GLY A 95 -2.21 11.70 27.26
N ARG A 96 -2.32 10.64 28.06
CA ARG A 96 -1.16 9.80 28.40
C ARG A 96 -0.71 9.01 27.19
N ALA A 97 0.60 8.99 26.94
CA ALA A 97 1.22 8.26 25.85
C ALA A 97 2.51 7.60 26.34
N PRO A 98 2.50 6.31 26.70
CA PRO A 98 3.67 5.61 27.25
C PRO A 98 4.92 5.69 26.38
N GLY A 99 4.81 5.45 25.07
CA GLY A 99 5.96 5.53 24.16
C GLY A 99 6.44 6.95 23.83
N LEU A 100 5.84 7.98 24.43
CA LEU A 100 6.26 9.36 24.20
C LEU A 100 7.67 9.62 24.74
N ASP A 101 8.02 9.01 25.87
CA ASP A 101 9.32 9.22 26.51
C ASP A 101 10.44 8.68 25.62
N ARG A 102 10.25 7.50 25.03
CA ARG A 102 11.16 6.94 24.03
C ARG A 102 11.37 7.85 22.82
N ILE A 103 10.29 8.44 22.29
CA ILE A 103 10.38 9.36 21.15
C ILE A 103 11.15 10.64 21.50
N LYS A 104 10.95 11.17 22.72
CA LYS A 104 11.70 12.33 23.23
C LYS A 104 13.18 12.02 23.42
N GLU A 105 13.51 10.86 23.98
CA GLU A 105 14.90 10.39 24.14
C GLU A 105 15.63 10.26 22.80
N LEU A 106 14.93 9.80 21.77
CA LEU A 106 15.47 9.70 20.40
C LEU A 106 15.54 11.05 19.67
N GLY A 107 15.01 12.13 20.25
CA GLY A 107 15.00 13.47 19.65
C GLY A 107 14.17 13.58 18.37
N LEU A 108 13.15 12.74 18.21
CA LEU A 108 12.33 12.67 17.00
C LEU A 108 11.14 13.63 17.08
N CYS A 109 10.77 14.22 15.93
CA CYS A 109 9.55 15.02 15.83
C CYS A 109 8.32 14.11 15.80
N TYR A 110 7.26 14.50 16.53
CA TYR A 110 6.02 13.73 16.60
C TYR A 110 4.80 14.63 16.71
N LYS A 111 3.63 14.04 16.43
CA LYS A 111 2.32 14.60 16.77
C LYS A 111 1.57 13.64 17.69
N LEU A 112 0.73 14.16 18.56
CA LEU A 112 -0.11 13.33 19.43
C LEU A 112 -1.48 13.10 18.78
N LEU A 113 -1.96 11.86 18.87
CA LEU A 113 -3.30 11.46 18.48
C LEU A 113 -4.02 10.87 19.70
N PRO A 114 -4.77 11.66 20.47
CA PRO A 114 -5.60 11.14 21.53
C PRO A 114 -6.84 10.49 20.91
N ALA A 115 -6.92 9.16 20.94
CA ALA A 115 -8.02 8.41 20.35
C ALA A 115 -8.41 7.20 21.23
N PRO A 116 -9.70 6.81 21.27
CA PRO A 116 -10.11 5.57 21.90
C PRO A 116 -9.84 4.37 20.96
N GLY A 117 -9.59 3.20 21.54
CA GLY A 117 -9.40 1.95 20.80
C GLY A 117 -7.93 1.56 20.67
N THR A 118 -7.62 0.78 19.64
CA THR A 118 -6.25 0.33 19.34
C THR A 118 -5.52 1.33 18.43
N SER A 119 -4.19 1.22 18.30
CA SER A 119 -3.42 2.02 17.33
C SER A 119 -3.90 1.81 15.89
N GLU A 120 -4.37 0.61 15.56
CA GLU A 120 -5.00 0.29 14.27
C GLU A 120 -6.25 1.17 14.06
N ASP A 121 -7.13 1.21 15.06
CA ASP A 121 -8.35 2.00 15.01
C ASP A 121 -8.07 3.49 14.87
N ALA A 122 -7.07 3.99 15.59
CA ALA A 122 -6.63 5.37 15.52
C ALA A 122 -6.12 5.72 14.10
N ALA A 123 -5.36 4.82 13.46
CA ALA A 123 -4.89 4.98 12.10
C ALA A 123 -6.02 4.97 11.07
N LEU A 124 -6.98 4.04 11.19
CA LEU A 124 -8.15 3.95 10.33
C LEU A 124 -9.02 5.21 10.44
N LEU A 125 -9.28 5.67 11.66
CA LEU A 125 -10.03 6.90 11.91
C LEU A 125 -9.31 8.12 11.34
N LEU A 126 -8.00 8.26 11.58
CA LEU A 126 -7.23 9.37 11.03
C LEU A 126 -7.31 9.41 9.50
N ALA A 127 -7.09 8.26 8.84
CA ALA A 127 -7.18 8.17 7.38
C ALA A 127 -8.56 8.58 6.87
N TYR A 128 -9.62 8.14 7.55
CA TYR A 128 -11.00 8.47 7.19
C TYR A 128 -11.31 9.97 7.36
N GLU A 129 -10.97 10.55 8.52
CA GLU A 129 -11.23 11.96 8.84
C GLU A 129 -10.41 12.91 7.98
N MET A 130 -9.20 12.51 7.57
CA MET A 130 -8.38 13.25 6.59
C MET A 130 -8.87 13.09 5.14
N GLY A 131 -9.96 12.36 4.93
CA GLY A 131 -10.67 12.30 3.66
C GLY A 131 -10.09 11.31 2.66
N ALA A 132 -9.45 10.22 3.11
CA ALA A 132 -9.01 9.13 2.24
C ALA A 132 -10.13 8.70 1.27
N GLY A 133 -9.76 8.42 0.02
CA GLY A 133 -10.69 7.90 -1.00
C GLY A 133 -11.01 6.43 -0.78
N LEU A 134 -9.97 5.65 -0.45
CA LEU A 134 -10.03 4.23 -0.15
C LEU A 134 -9.01 3.91 0.95
N ILE A 135 -9.39 3.09 1.92
CA ILE A 135 -8.53 2.63 3.02
C ILE A 135 -8.39 1.12 2.89
N ILE A 136 -7.15 0.67 2.73
CA ILE A 136 -6.79 -0.74 2.57
C ILE A 136 -6.14 -1.17 3.86
N ALA A 137 -6.72 -2.15 4.54
CA ALA A 137 -6.17 -2.65 5.79
C ALA A 137 -5.53 -4.01 5.58
N LEU A 138 -4.29 -4.15 6.05
CA LEU A 138 -3.45 -5.33 5.86
C LEU A 138 -3.03 -5.91 7.20
N GLY A 139 -3.17 -7.23 7.35
CA GLY A 139 -2.81 -7.93 8.58
C GLY A 139 -3.77 -7.68 9.73
N THR A 140 -4.97 -7.14 9.47
CA THR A 140 -5.91 -6.86 10.55
C THR A 140 -6.44 -8.15 11.19
N HIS A 141 -6.71 -8.14 12.48
CA HIS A 141 -7.35 -9.27 13.17
C HIS A 141 -8.78 -9.44 12.66
N SER A 142 -8.96 -10.27 11.63
CA SER A 142 -10.21 -10.39 10.88
C SER A 142 -11.02 -11.59 11.32
N SER A 143 -11.57 -11.54 12.54
CA SER A 143 -12.61 -12.46 12.97
C SER A 143 -13.54 -11.74 13.94
N MET A 144 -14.77 -11.46 13.52
CA MET A 144 -15.84 -10.93 14.39
C MET A 144 -16.07 -11.86 15.59
N ILE A 145 -15.76 -13.15 15.44
CA ILE A 145 -15.82 -14.19 16.47
C ILE A 145 -14.68 -13.99 17.49
N ASP A 146 -13.45 -13.74 17.05
CA ASP A 146 -12.31 -13.44 17.92
C ASP A 146 -12.52 -12.12 18.69
N PHE A 147 -13.27 -11.20 18.09
CA PHE A 147 -13.74 -9.99 18.75
C PHE A 147 -14.78 -10.34 19.82
N LEU A 148 -15.89 -11.01 19.51
CA LEU A 148 -16.95 -11.29 20.47
C LEU A 148 -16.51 -12.18 21.65
N ASP A 149 -15.59 -13.12 21.42
CA ASP A 149 -15.14 -14.09 22.45
C ASP A 149 -14.25 -13.49 23.55
N LYS A 150 -13.59 -12.35 23.32
CA LYS A 150 -12.49 -11.89 24.21
C LYS A 150 -12.86 -10.86 25.27
N GLY A 151 -14.08 -10.29 25.27
CA GLY A 151 -14.58 -9.45 26.38
C GLY A 151 -13.68 -8.29 26.85
N ARG A 152 -12.74 -7.79 26.03
CA ARG A 152 -11.72 -6.82 26.46
C ARG A 152 -12.24 -5.38 26.40
N LYS A 153 -11.78 -4.55 27.37
CA LYS A 153 -11.93 -3.09 27.33
C LYS A 153 -11.28 -2.55 26.05
N GLY A 154 -12.03 -1.79 25.24
CA GLY A 154 -11.57 -1.20 23.98
C GLY A 154 -12.21 -1.78 22.71
N MET A 155 -12.80 -2.97 22.78
CA MET A 155 -13.37 -3.64 21.60
C MET A 155 -14.63 -2.97 21.03
N ALA A 156 -15.48 -2.40 21.89
CA ALA A 156 -16.65 -1.66 21.43
C ALA A 156 -16.23 -0.47 20.56
N SER A 157 -15.13 0.19 20.92
CA SER A 157 -14.53 1.28 20.13
C SER A 157 -14.03 0.77 18.78
N THR A 158 -13.27 -0.34 18.74
CA THR A 158 -12.82 -0.97 17.49
C THR A 158 -13.98 -1.30 16.54
N PHE A 159 -15.06 -1.89 17.05
CA PHE A 159 -16.23 -2.21 16.24
C PHE A 159 -16.90 -0.96 15.67
N LEU A 160 -17.11 0.07 16.49
CA LEU A 160 -17.72 1.33 16.06
C LEU A 160 -16.83 2.06 15.03
N VAL A 161 -15.51 2.00 15.18
CA VAL A 161 -14.56 2.53 14.19
C VAL A 161 -14.74 1.85 12.85
N ARG A 162 -14.74 0.52 12.82
CA ARG A 162 -14.92 -0.25 11.58
C ARG A 162 -16.26 0.00 10.92
N LEU A 163 -17.35 0.18 11.69
CA LEU A 163 -18.64 0.60 11.15
C LEU A 163 -18.57 1.99 10.51
N LYS A 164 -17.91 2.95 11.18
CA LYS A 164 -17.76 4.32 10.68
C LYS A 164 -16.95 4.37 9.38
N VAL A 165 -15.82 3.67 9.33
CA VAL A 165 -14.92 3.69 8.16
C VAL A 165 -15.32 2.71 7.07
N GLY A 166 -16.24 1.78 7.37
CA GLY A 166 -16.59 0.62 6.52
C GLY A 166 -16.94 0.96 5.08
N SER A 167 -17.57 2.11 4.83
CA SER A 167 -17.89 2.59 3.47
C SER A 167 -16.67 2.81 2.56
N LYS A 168 -15.48 2.94 3.14
CA LYS A 168 -14.21 3.15 2.43
C LYS A 168 -13.15 2.13 2.80
N LEU A 169 -13.47 1.14 3.64
CA LEU A 169 -12.52 0.17 4.15
C LEU A 169 -12.56 -1.12 3.33
N VAL A 170 -11.42 -1.58 2.84
CA VAL A 170 -11.26 -2.83 2.11
C VAL A 170 -10.08 -3.62 2.70
N ASP A 171 -10.24 -4.93 2.81
CA ASP A 171 -9.16 -5.83 3.25
C ASP A 171 -8.15 -6.05 2.11
N ALA A 172 -6.86 -6.14 2.42
CA ALA A 172 -5.81 -6.40 1.43
C ALA A 172 -6.09 -7.64 0.55
N ARG A 173 -6.74 -8.67 1.11
CA ARG A 173 -7.17 -9.86 0.36
C ARG A 173 -8.21 -9.50 -0.70
N GLY A 174 -9.15 -8.61 -0.39
CA GLY A 174 -10.12 -8.09 -1.37
C GLY A 174 -9.45 -7.32 -2.50
N VAL A 175 -8.40 -6.54 -2.20
CA VAL A 175 -7.62 -5.84 -3.22
C VAL A 175 -6.88 -6.82 -4.12
N SER A 176 -6.26 -7.86 -3.56
CA SER A 176 -5.53 -8.86 -4.34
C SER A 176 -6.42 -9.63 -5.34
N GLN A 177 -7.68 -9.88 -4.99
CA GLN A 177 -8.64 -10.55 -5.88
C GLN A 177 -9.14 -9.65 -7.01
N LEU A 178 -9.25 -8.35 -6.75
CA LEU A 178 -9.75 -7.36 -7.73
C LEU A 178 -8.65 -6.75 -8.59
N TYR A 179 -7.38 -6.89 -8.19
CA TYR A 179 -6.21 -6.40 -8.91
C TYR A 179 -5.32 -7.57 -9.35
N PRO A 180 -5.76 -8.42 -10.29
CA PRO A 180 -4.89 -9.45 -10.85
C PRO A 180 -3.66 -8.76 -11.46
N GLY A 181 -2.47 -9.22 -11.04
CA GLY A 181 -1.21 -8.65 -11.51
C GLY A 181 -1.18 -8.56 -13.04
N LYS A 182 -0.81 -7.39 -13.58
CA LYS A 182 -0.70 -7.21 -15.03
C LYS A 182 0.31 -8.18 -15.62
N ILE A 183 0.04 -8.58 -16.87
CA ILE A 183 0.92 -9.41 -17.69
C ILE A 183 2.33 -8.80 -17.68
N SER A 184 3.35 -9.61 -17.33
CA SER A 184 4.72 -9.14 -17.28
C SER A 184 5.19 -8.67 -18.67
N PRO A 185 5.98 -7.58 -18.75
CA PRO A 185 6.53 -7.12 -20.02
C PRO A 185 7.39 -8.19 -20.71
N SER A 186 7.97 -9.13 -19.94
CA SER A 186 8.66 -10.30 -20.48
C SER A 186 7.72 -11.29 -21.18
N LEU A 187 6.50 -11.49 -20.67
CA LEU A 187 5.50 -12.33 -21.33
C LEU A 187 5.00 -11.67 -22.62
N LEU A 188 4.78 -10.37 -22.60
CA LEU A 188 4.45 -9.58 -23.81
C LEU A 188 5.57 -9.66 -24.85
N ALA A 189 6.83 -9.47 -24.45
CA ALA A 189 7.98 -9.60 -25.34
C ALA A 189 8.11 -11.03 -25.92
N GLY A 190 7.90 -12.05 -25.08
CA GLY A 190 7.88 -13.45 -25.50
C GLY A 190 6.76 -13.75 -26.50
N LEU A 191 5.57 -13.18 -26.28
CA LEU A 191 4.43 -13.31 -27.20
C LEU A 191 4.72 -12.64 -28.55
N PHE A 192 5.31 -11.45 -28.53
CA PHE A 192 5.75 -10.77 -29.75
C PHE A 192 6.79 -11.61 -30.50
N LEU A 193 7.83 -12.10 -29.82
CA LEU A 193 8.84 -12.97 -30.41
C LEU A 193 8.23 -14.23 -31.03
N ALA A 194 7.32 -14.89 -30.31
CA ALA A 194 6.62 -16.07 -30.80
C ALA A 194 5.78 -15.77 -32.05
N ALA A 195 5.11 -14.61 -32.11
CA ALA A 195 4.36 -14.17 -33.29
C ALA A 195 5.25 -13.88 -34.51
N PHE A 196 6.51 -13.47 -34.31
CA PHE A 196 7.46 -13.23 -35.39
C PHE A 196 8.03 -14.52 -36.02
N ILE A 197 8.05 -15.65 -35.30
CA ILE A 197 8.58 -16.93 -35.80
C ILE A 197 7.93 -17.36 -37.13
N PRO A 198 6.58 -17.46 -37.25
CA PRO A 198 5.95 -17.88 -38.51
C PRO A 198 6.17 -16.88 -39.65
N ILE A 199 6.27 -15.58 -39.35
CA ILE A 199 6.57 -14.53 -40.35
C ILE A 199 7.99 -14.73 -40.90
N LEU A 200 8.98 -14.94 -40.01
CA LEU A 200 10.36 -15.24 -40.40
C LEU A 200 10.44 -16.51 -41.24
N LEU A 201 9.77 -17.59 -40.82
CA LEU A 201 9.72 -18.83 -41.60
C LEU A 201 9.10 -18.61 -42.99
N LEU A 202 8.02 -17.84 -43.10
CA LEU A 202 7.43 -17.48 -44.38
C LEU A 202 8.41 -16.72 -45.29
N ILE A 203 9.16 -15.76 -44.74
CA ILE A 203 10.16 -15.00 -45.50
C ILE A 203 11.31 -15.89 -45.97
N PHE A 204 11.81 -16.79 -45.12
CA PHE A 204 12.92 -17.66 -45.47
C PHE A 204 12.54 -18.79 -46.43
N PHE A 205 11.35 -19.38 -46.28
CA PHE A 205 10.96 -20.57 -47.04
C PHE A 205 10.06 -20.28 -48.25
N SER A 206 9.52 -19.07 -48.42
CA SER A 206 8.69 -18.72 -49.59
C SER A 206 9.53 -18.09 -50.71
N PRO A 207 9.72 -18.77 -51.85
CA PRO A 207 10.46 -18.23 -53.00
C PRO A 207 9.84 -16.92 -53.51
N THR A 208 8.50 -16.84 -53.54
CA THR A 208 7.76 -15.67 -54.00
C THR A 208 8.08 -14.42 -53.17
N ILE A 209 8.23 -14.57 -51.85
CA ILE A 209 8.56 -13.45 -50.96
C ILE A 209 10.02 -13.01 -51.16
N GLN A 210 10.94 -13.95 -51.33
CA GLN A 210 12.35 -13.61 -51.63
C GLN A 210 12.47 -12.81 -52.94
N HIS A 211 11.71 -13.18 -53.98
CA HIS A 211 11.67 -12.42 -55.23
C HIS A 211 11.12 -11.00 -55.03
N ILE A 212 10.05 -10.83 -54.25
CA ILE A 212 9.49 -9.50 -53.94
C ILE A 212 10.50 -8.66 -53.15
N PHE A 213 11.18 -9.21 -52.15
CA PHE A 213 12.21 -8.51 -51.39
C PHE A 213 13.42 -8.12 -52.26
N HIS A 214 13.84 -8.99 -53.18
CA HIS A 214 14.92 -8.69 -54.12
C HIS A 214 14.54 -7.53 -55.06
N LEU A 215 13.31 -7.54 -55.59
CA LEU A 215 12.79 -6.46 -56.42
C LEU A 215 12.64 -5.15 -55.63
N LEU A 216 12.18 -5.22 -54.37
CA LEU A 216 12.08 -4.08 -53.48
C LEU A 216 13.46 -3.49 -53.17
N PHE A 217 14.45 -4.33 -52.87
CA PHE A 217 15.83 -3.91 -52.63
C PHE A 217 16.44 -3.26 -53.87
N LEU A 218 16.22 -3.83 -55.06
CA LEU A 218 16.65 -3.23 -56.32
C LEU A 218 15.99 -1.87 -56.55
N ARG A 219 14.70 -1.73 -56.26
CA ARG A 219 13.99 -0.46 -56.43
C ARG A 219 14.43 0.61 -55.43
N VAL A 220 14.69 0.23 -54.18
CA VAL A 220 15.25 1.12 -53.15
C VAL A 220 16.68 1.51 -53.52
N ARG A 221 17.50 0.57 -54.01
CA ARG A 221 18.87 0.85 -54.48
C ARG A 221 18.88 1.78 -55.69
N LEU A 222 17.96 1.62 -56.63
CA LEU A 222 17.83 2.52 -57.79
C LEU A 222 17.29 3.90 -57.37
N SER A 223 16.44 3.95 -56.34
CA SER A 223 15.93 5.21 -55.79
C SER A 223 16.95 5.99 -54.95
N LEU A 224 17.87 5.29 -54.27
CA LEU A 224 18.92 5.91 -53.43
C LEU A 224 20.25 6.08 -54.19
N GLY A 225 20.47 5.29 -55.24
CA GLY A 225 21.67 5.29 -56.08
C GLY A 225 21.45 5.93 -57.45
N GLY A 226 20.50 6.86 -57.57
CA GLY A 226 20.23 7.59 -58.80
C GLY A 226 21.23 8.70 -59.08
N VAL A 227 22.51 8.33 -59.32
CA VAL A 227 23.38 8.78 -60.43
C VAL A 227 24.32 7.62 -60.77
#